data_AF-A0A7C8LP98-F1
#
_entry.id   AF-A0A7C8LP98-F1
#
_cell.length_a   1.000
_cell.length_b   1.000
_cell.length_c   1.000
_cell.angle_alpha   90.00
_cell.angle_beta   90.00
_cell.angle_gamma   90.00
#
_symmetry.space_group_name_H-M   'P 1'
#
loop_
_entity.id
_entity.type
_entity.pdbx_description
1 polymer ?
#
loop_
_entity_poly.entity_id
_entity_poly.type
_entity_poly.pdbx_seq_one_letter_code
_entity_poly.pdbx_strand_id
1 'polypeptide(L)'
;MSARPDGGPLTPLPPPEMIEDEFHNGSPRFIRHEFMDWNGVRIRIEYEENYLDGYMSHIALHVVEPFKAPLPVTETGYRSHFLDHGIVEACGGLVAFVQTWLDHEALSDEWQAQQLASRQMSLF
;
A
#
# COMPACT_ATOMS: atom_id res chain seq x y z
N MET A 1 -48.49 0.03 15.36
CA MET A 1 -47.36 -0.13 16.32
C MET A 1 -46.63 -1.41 15.93
N SER A 2 -45.55 -1.29 15.14
CA SER A 2 -44.14 -1.46 15.56
C SER A 2 -43.89 -2.81 16.27
N ALA A 3 -42.97 -3.69 15.86
CA ALA A 3 -41.61 -3.46 15.43
C ALA A 3 -41.03 -4.62 14.57
N ARG A 4 -39.74 -4.46 14.25
CA ARG A 4 -38.88 -5.00 13.19
C ARG A 4 -38.36 -6.47 13.35
N PRO A 5 -37.60 -7.00 12.35
CA PRO A 5 -37.46 -8.43 12.07
C PRO A 5 -36.12 -9.06 12.52
N ASP A 6 -36.02 -10.36 12.27
CA ASP A 6 -34.82 -11.19 12.10
C ASP A 6 -34.09 -11.68 13.37
N GLY A 7 -33.99 -13.01 13.48
CA GLY A 7 -33.35 -13.72 14.58
C GLY A 7 -32.79 -15.05 14.10
N GLY A 8 -31.72 -14.99 13.30
CA GLY A 8 -30.83 -16.14 13.07
C GLY A 8 -30.02 -16.48 14.33
N PRO A 9 -29.56 -17.73 14.50
CA PRO A 9 -28.87 -18.15 15.72
C PRO A 9 -27.48 -17.53 15.87
N LEU A 10 -27.16 -17.12 17.11
CA LEU A 10 -25.85 -16.64 17.56
C LEU A 10 -24.81 -17.76 17.49
N THR A 11 -23.90 -17.68 16.52
CA THR A 11 -22.71 -18.54 16.44
C THR A 11 -21.71 -18.14 17.54
N PRO A 12 -21.09 -19.10 18.25
CA PRO A 12 -20.07 -18.79 19.24
C PRO A 12 -18.81 -18.20 18.58
N LEU A 13 -18.23 -17.18 19.22
CA LEU A 13 -16.99 -16.52 18.77
C LEU A 13 -15.81 -17.52 18.77
N PRO A 14 -15.02 -17.59 17.68
CA PRO A 14 -13.84 -18.46 17.63
C PRO A 14 -12.69 -17.94 18.51
N PRO A 15 -11.80 -18.82 19.00
CA PRO A 15 -10.64 -18.45 19.82
C PRO A 15 -9.64 -17.57 19.05
N PRO A 16 -8.85 -16.73 19.74
CA PRO A 16 -8.10 -15.61 19.16
C PRO A 16 -6.89 -15.95 18.26
N GLU A 17 -6.75 -17.20 17.80
CA GLU A 17 -5.61 -17.62 16.94
C GLU A 17 -6.02 -18.26 15.60
N MET A 18 -7.29 -18.20 15.19
CA MET A 18 -7.72 -18.66 13.86
C MET A 18 -8.75 -17.70 13.28
N ILE A 19 -8.29 -16.62 12.66
CA ILE A 19 -9.12 -15.84 11.73
C ILE A 19 -9.01 -16.54 10.39
N GLU A 20 -9.90 -17.50 10.16
CA GLU A 20 -10.08 -18.14 8.86
C GLU A 20 -10.86 -17.16 7.97
N ASP A 21 -10.14 -16.47 7.09
CA ASP A 21 -10.71 -15.58 6.08
C ASP A 21 -11.28 -16.44 4.92
N GLU A 22 -12.50 -16.95 5.10
CA GLU A 22 -13.31 -17.54 4.03
C GLU A 22 -14.00 -16.45 3.20
N PHE A 23 -13.29 -15.86 2.23
CA PHE A 23 -13.91 -15.32 1.01
C PHE A 23 -13.01 -15.61 -0.21
N HIS A 24 -13.47 -16.56 -1.03
CA HIS A 24 -13.04 -16.89 -2.40
C HIS A 24 -11.61 -17.40 -2.65
N ASN A 25 -11.58 -18.67 -3.08
CA ASN A 25 -10.61 -19.32 -3.98
C ASN A 25 -9.12 -19.08 -3.67
N GLY A 26 -8.52 -20.02 -2.92
CA GLY A 26 -7.09 -20.07 -2.61
C GLY A 26 -6.19 -20.31 -3.83
N SER A 27 -6.18 -19.36 -4.76
CA SER A 27 -5.04 -19.19 -5.65
C SER A 27 -3.87 -18.70 -4.79
N PRO A 28 -2.67 -19.30 -4.89
CA PRO A 28 -1.51 -18.81 -4.18
C PRO A 28 -1.27 -17.34 -4.54
N ARG A 29 -1.43 -16.46 -3.55
CA ARG A 29 -1.13 -15.03 -3.69
C ARG A 29 0.39 -14.91 -3.77
N PHE A 30 0.92 -14.79 -4.99
CA PHE A 30 2.33 -14.58 -5.23
C PHE A 30 2.66 -13.11 -4.96
N ILE A 31 3.03 -12.82 -3.72
CA ILE A 31 3.51 -11.49 -3.34
C ILE A 31 5.02 -11.46 -3.60
N ARG A 32 5.44 -10.58 -4.51
CA ARG A 32 6.84 -10.28 -4.77
C ARG A 32 7.28 -9.12 -3.89
N HIS A 33 8.41 -9.27 -3.22
CA HIS A 33 9.03 -8.17 -2.47
C HIS A 33 10.26 -7.67 -3.21
N GLU A 34 10.29 -6.38 -3.49
CA GLU A 34 11.42 -5.70 -4.09
C GLU A 34 11.87 -4.56 -3.19
N PHE A 35 13.14 -4.17 -3.26
CA PHE A 35 13.67 -3.05 -2.50
C PHE A 35 14.26 -2.04 -3.45
N MET A 36 13.99 -0.76 -3.21
CA MET A 36 14.62 0.33 -3.92
C MET A 36 15.08 1.42 -2.96
N ASP A 37 16.05 2.21 -3.42
CA ASP A 37 16.46 3.45 -2.77
C ASP A 37 15.90 4.62 -3.56
N TRP A 38 15.20 5.53 -2.86
CA TRP A 38 14.64 6.74 -3.44
C TRP A 38 15.02 7.94 -2.59
N ASN A 39 15.89 8.80 -3.14
CA ASN A 39 16.33 10.02 -2.48
C ASN A 39 16.91 9.80 -1.06
N GLY A 40 17.61 8.67 -0.85
CA GLY A 40 18.15 8.26 0.46
C GLY A 40 17.13 7.62 1.40
N VAL A 41 15.93 7.29 0.91
CA VAL A 41 14.90 6.53 1.61
C VAL A 41 14.81 5.14 1.00
N ARG A 42 15.05 4.11 1.82
CA ARG A 42 14.90 2.71 1.46
C ARG A 42 13.45 2.29 1.56
N ILE A 43 12.88 1.87 0.44
CA ILE A 43 11.48 1.48 0.30
C ILE A 43 11.44 0.02 -0.10
N ARG A 44 10.64 -0.77 0.62
CA ARG A 44 10.19 -2.11 0.23
C ARG A 44 8.89 -1.96 -0.56
N ILE A 45 8.85 -2.60 -1.71
CA ILE A 45 7.69 -2.67 -2.59
C ILE A 45 7.16 -4.10 -2.51
N GLU A 46 5.91 -4.25 -2.14
CA GLU A 46 5.20 -5.52 -2.13
C GLU A 46 4.23 -5.49 -3.31
N TYR A 47 4.40 -6.42 -4.24
CA TYR A 47 3.59 -6.50 -5.46
C TYR A 47 2.84 -7.80 -5.52
N GLU A 48 1.53 -7.69 -5.62
CA GLU A 48 0.60 -8.80 -5.78
C GLU A 48 -0.06 -8.68 -7.15
N GLU A 49 0.33 -9.56 -8.06
CA GLU A 49 -0.07 -9.53 -9.47
C GLU A 49 -1.53 -9.97 -9.67
N ASN A 50 -2.03 -10.83 -8.78
CA ASN A 50 -3.37 -11.43 -8.80
C ASN A 50 -4.21 -10.98 -7.60
N TYR A 51 -4.38 -9.68 -7.42
CA TYR A 51 -5.32 -9.14 -6.45
C TYR A 51 -6.74 -9.14 -7.07
N LEU A 52 -7.78 -9.43 -6.30
CA LEU A 52 -9.18 -9.52 -6.78
C LEU A 52 -9.35 -10.40 -8.04
N ASP A 53 -9.08 -11.71 -7.93
CA ASP A 53 -9.25 -12.71 -9.02
C ASP A 53 -8.49 -12.37 -10.32
N GLY A 54 -7.39 -11.61 -10.24
CA GLY A 54 -6.53 -11.29 -11.39
C GLY A 54 -6.97 -10.08 -12.21
N TYR A 55 -8.02 -9.36 -11.79
CA TYR A 55 -8.46 -8.13 -12.45
C TYR A 55 -7.61 -6.92 -12.07
N MET A 56 -6.99 -6.93 -10.88
CA MET A 56 -6.20 -5.81 -10.40
C MET A 56 -4.86 -6.31 -9.84
N SER A 57 -3.84 -5.49 -10.00
CA SER A 57 -2.60 -5.64 -9.24
C SER A 57 -2.63 -4.73 -8.02
N HIS A 58 -2.09 -5.22 -6.92
CA HIS A 58 -1.92 -4.44 -5.70
C HIS A 58 -0.42 -4.18 -5.46
N ILE A 59 -0.07 -2.91 -5.27
CA ILE A 59 1.27 -2.47 -4.85
C ILE A 59 1.14 -1.88 -3.45
N ALA A 60 1.96 -2.36 -2.51
CA ALA A 60 2.16 -1.73 -1.22
C ALA A 60 3.60 -1.24 -1.08
N LEU A 61 3.75 0.04 -0.72
CA LEU A 61 5.03 0.65 -0.41
C LEU A 61 5.22 0.70 1.09
N HIS A 62 6.38 0.26 1.55
CA HIS A 62 6.80 0.28 2.95
C HIS A 62 8.16 0.96 3.05
N VAL A 63 8.22 2.12 3.69
CA VAL A 63 9.48 2.77 4.03
C VAL A 63 10.15 1.99 5.15
N VAL A 64 11.32 1.44 4.83
CA VAL A 64 12.14 0.68 5.77
C VAL A 64 13.08 1.63 6.51
N GLU A 65 13.77 2.52 5.80
CA GLU A 65 14.77 3.43 6.37
C GLU A 65 14.78 4.79 5.64
N PRO A 66 14.68 5.93 6.33
CA PRO A 66 14.37 6.08 7.76
C PRO A 66 12.97 5.53 8.06
N PHE A 67 12.81 4.75 9.14
CA PHE A 67 11.55 4.08 9.43
C PHE A 67 10.40 5.08 9.52
N LYS A 68 9.34 4.87 8.72
CA LYS A 68 8.19 5.78 8.58
C LYS A 68 8.55 7.20 8.12
N ALA A 69 9.62 7.35 7.34
CA ALA A 69 9.90 8.64 6.72
C ALA A 69 8.70 9.06 5.85
N PRO A 70 8.34 10.35 5.87
CA PRO A 70 7.33 10.86 4.97
C PRO A 70 7.81 10.69 3.53
N LEU A 71 6.88 10.30 2.67
CA LEU A 71 7.00 10.22 1.22
C LEU A 71 5.97 11.16 0.61
N PRO A 72 6.17 11.59 -0.65
CA PRO A 72 5.17 12.40 -1.37
C PRO A 72 3.80 11.72 -1.43
N VAL A 73 3.79 10.40 -1.35
CA VAL A 73 2.59 9.58 -1.38
C VAL A 73 2.08 9.23 0.02
N THR A 74 2.85 9.37 1.09
CA THR A 74 2.39 8.99 2.44
C THR A 74 3.19 9.66 3.54
N GLU A 75 2.51 10.27 4.50
CA GLU A 75 3.18 10.82 5.69
C GLU A 75 3.67 9.75 6.67
N THR A 76 3.15 8.52 6.58
CA THR A 76 3.44 7.44 7.55
C THR A 76 4.46 6.43 7.05
N GLY A 77 4.92 6.57 5.80
CA GLY A 77 5.81 5.63 5.15
C GLY A 77 5.14 4.34 4.66
N TYR A 78 3.80 4.25 4.70
CA TYR A 78 3.05 3.16 4.08
C TYR A 78 2.02 3.68 3.07
N ARG A 79 1.97 3.10 1.87
CA ARG A 79 0.89 3.36 0.91
C ARG A 79 0.54 2.13 0.10
N SER A 80 -0.74 1.79 0.09
CA SER A 80 -1.33 0.84 -0.85
C SER A 80 -1.84 1.57 -2.09
N HIS A 81 -1.65 0.93 -3.25
CA HIS A 81 -2.15 1.42 -4.53
C HIS A 81 -2.60 0.23 -5.39
N PHE A 82 -3.74 0.40 -6.05
CA PHE A 82 -4.33 -0.60 -6.94
C PHE A 82 -4.23 -0.11 -8.36
N LEU A 83 -3.80 -0.99 -9.26
CA LEU A 83 -3.56 -0.68 -10.67
C LEU A 83 -4.10 -1.82 -11.53
N ASP A 84 -4.36 -1.50 -12.79
CA ASP A 84 -4.78 -2.49 -13.78
C ASP A 84 -3.63 -3.48 -14.05
N HIS A 85 -3.98 -4.73 -14.32
CA HIS A 85 -3.02 -5.79 -14.56
C HIS A 85 -2.17 -5.46 -15.83
N GLY A 86 -0.85 -5.65 -15.75
CA GLY A 86 0.07 -5.38 -16.86
C GLY A 86 0.59 -3.95 -16.99
N ILE A 87 0.07 -2.98 -16.22
CA ILE A 87 0.63 -1.60 -16.19
C ILE A 87 2.09 -1.60 -15.73
N VAL A 88 2.43 -2.44 -14.75
CA VAL A 88 3.80 -2.57 -14.25
C VAL A 88 4.77 -3.03 -15.33
N GLU A 89 4.37 -4.01 -16.14
CA GLU A 89 5.18 -4.49 -17.26
C GLU A 89 5.28 -3.43 -18.37
N ALA A 90 4.20 -2.71 -18.65
CA ALA A 90 4.18 -1.61 -19.62
C ALA A 90 5.09 -0.44 -19.23
N CYS A 91 5.23 -0.16 -17.93
CA CYS A 91 6.15 0.84 -17.39
C CYS A 91 7.61 0.37 -17.33
N GLY A 92 7.91 -0.87 -17.75
CA GLY A 92 9.27 -1.42 -17.73
C GLY A 92 9.68 -2.01 -16.39
N GLY A 93 8.72 -2.29 -15.49
CA GLY A 93 8.94 -2.99 -14.23
C GLY A 93 8.43 -2.23 -13.00
N LEU A 94 8.41 -2.94 -11.88
CA LEU A 94 7.87 -2.47 -10.60
C LEU A 94 8.66 -1.29 -10.03
N VAL A 95 9.99 -1.41 -9.95
CA VAL A 95 10.86 -0.29 -9.52
C VAL A 95 10.65 0.95 -10.39
N ALA A 96 10.59 0.79 -11.72
CA ALA A 96 10.45 1.92 -12.63
C ALA A 96 9.12 2.65 -12.43
N PHE A 97 8.02 1.89 -12.34
CA PHE A 97 6.70 2.44 -12.04
C PHE A 97 6.69 3.20 -10.71
N VAL A 98 7.17 2.57 -9.63
CA VAL A 98 7.19 3.18 -8.29
C VAL A 98 8.09 4.41 -8.26
N GLN A 99 9.24 4.38 -8.93
CA GLN A 99 10.14 5.52 -9.02
C GLN A 99 9.49 6.70 -9.75
N THR A 100 8.88 6.47 -10.92
CA THR A 100 8.17 7.52 -11.66
C THR A 100 6.99 8.05 -10.87
N TRP A 101 6.26 7.18 -10.17
CA TRP A 101 5.13 7.59 -9.35
C TRP A 101 5.56 8.49 -8.18
N LEU A 102 6.62 8.11 -7.45
CA LEU A 102 7.18 8.94 -6.38
C LEU A 102 7.75 10.26 -6.91
N ASP A 103 8.43 10.25 -8.06
CA ASP A 103 8.97 11.46 -8.69
C ASP A 103 7.85 12.43 -9.09
N HIS A 104 6.79 11.91 -9.74
CA HIS A 104 5.63 12.69 -10.13
C HIS A 104 4.93 13.33 -8.92
N GLU A 105 4.70 12.55 -7.85
CA GLU A 105 4.07 13.07 -6.63
C GLU A 105 5.00 14.03 -5.88
N ALA A 106 6.32 13.87 -6.03
CA ALA A 106 7.30 14.80 -5.47
C ALA A 106 7.36 16.15 -6.19
N LEU A 107 6.83 16.25 -7.41
CA LEU A 107 6.67 17.52 -8.12
C LEU A 107 5.50 18.36 -7.59
N SER A 108 4.62 17.79 -6.78
CA SER A 108 3.50 18.51 -6.18
C SER A 108 3.98 19.63 -5.26
N ASP A 109 3.42 20.82 -5.43
CA ASP A 109 3.75 22.02 -4.65
C ASP A 109 3.56 21.78 -3.14
N GLU A 110 2.53 21.01 -2.77
CA GLU A 110 2.25 20.60 -1.39
C GLU A 110 3.40 19.80 -0.76
N TRP A 111 3.96 18.85 -1.51
CA TRP A 111 5.09 18.04 -1.04
C TRP A 111 6.36 18.87 -0.93
N GLN A 112 6.63 19.76 -1.89
CA GLN A 112 7.78 20.66 -1.84
C GLN A 112 7.69 21.60 -0.63
N ALA A 113 6.50 22.15 -0.36
CA ALA A 113 6.24 22.96 0.82
C ALA A 113 6.43 22.17 2.13
N GLN A 114 5.93 20.94 2.22
CA GLN A 114 6.12 20.07 3.38
C GLN A 114 7.60 19.72 3.60
N GLN A 115 8.35 19.43 2.54
CA GLN A 115 9.78 19.16 2.61
C GLN A 115 10.57 20.38 3.10
N LEU A 116 10.23 21.58 2.61
CA LEU A 116 10.83 22.82 3.08
C LEU A 116 10.48 23.11 4.55
N ALA A 117 9.23 22.90 4.95
CA ALA A 117 8.78 23.09 6.33
C ALA A 117 9.46 22.12 7.31
N SER A 118 9.58 20.84 6.95
CA SER A 118 10.29 19.83 7.74
C SER A 118 11.77 20.16 7.91
N ARG A 119 12.43 20.68 6.86
CA ARG A 119 13.82 21.18 6.94
C ARG A 119 13.93 22.42 7.82
N GLN A 120 12.95 23.32 7.77
CA GLN A 120 12.96 24.57 8.53
C GLN A 120 12.65 24.36 10.03
N MET A 121 11.82 23.37 10.39
CA MET A 121 11.51 23.06 11.80
C MET A 121 12.66 22.35 12.55
N SER A 122 13.72 21.94 11.84
CA SER A 122 14.92 21.33 12.44
C SER A 122 15.95 22.36 12.96
N LEU A 123 15.60 23.66 12.98
CA LEU A 123 16.51 24.78 13.30
C LEU A 123 16.45 25.27 14.77
N PHE A 124 15.86 24.53 15.71
CA PHE A 124 15.76 24.97 17.11
C PHE A 124 16.40 23.99 18.10
#